data_AF-A0A914J9T2-F1
#
_entry.id   AF-A0A914J9T2-F1
#
_cell.length_a   1.000
_cell.length_b   1.000
_cell.length_c   1.000
_cell.angle_alpha   90.00
_cell.angle_beta   90.00
_cell.angle_gamma   90.00
#
_symmetry.space_group_name_H-M   'P 1'
#
loop_
_entity.id
_entity.type
_entity.pdbx_description
1 polymer ?
#
loop_
_entity_poly.entity_id
_entity_poly.type
_entity_poly.pdbx_seq_one_letter_code
_entity_poly.pdbx_strand_id
1 'polypeptide(L)'
;MNDFKKKIEEAFANAEELAKSNSTIPPMPLRPSMPGFCSKPDTTLYIFAGCTVQNYKVYIGGKFARDLTAVEKKQLDDFSKTVSQPQNSGNSTNIPNASKPAFDTSKLNLDFCTEF
;
A
#
# COMPACT_ATOMS: atom_id res chain seq x y z
N MET A 1 17.24 5.36 14.32
CA MET A 1 16.36 4.19 14.06
C MET A 1 16.55 3.04 15.05
N ASN A 2 17.66 3.01 15.80
CA ASN A 2 18.03 1.86 16.63
C ASN A 2 17.27 1.78 17.97
N ASP A 3 16.87 2.93 18.53
CA ASP A 3 16.25 2.96 19.86
C ASP A 3 14.83 2.40 19.90
N PHE A 4 14.04 2.61 18.84
CA PHE A 4 12.68 2.05 18.76
C PHE A 4 12.73 0.53 18.61
N LYS A 5 13.61 0.02 17.74
CA LYS A 5 13.83 -1.41 17.57
C LYS A 5 14.31 -2.05 18.88
N LYS A 6 15.26 -1.42 19.57
CA LYS A 6 15.75 -1.86 20.88
C LYS A 6 14.63 -1.94 21.92
N LYS A 7 13.79 -0.90 22.03
CA LYS A 7 12.64 -0.90 22.96
C LYS A 7 11.61 -1.98 22.66
N ILE A 8 11.39 -2.28 21.38
CA ILE A 8 10.53 -3.38 20.97
C ILE A 8 11.14 -4.73 21.39
N GLU A 9 12.41 -4.96 21.07
CA GLU A 9 13.12 -6.20 21.42
C GLU A 9 13.17 -6.41 22.95
N GLU A 10 13.41 -5.35 23.71
CA GLU A 10 13.39 -5.37 25.18
C GLU A 10 11.98 -5.65 25.75
N ALA A 11 10.93 -5.08 25.17
CA ALA A 11 9.56 -5.34 25.61
C ALA A 11 9.14 -6.80 25.35
N PHE A 12 9.58 -7.39 24.23
CA PHE A 12 9.30 -8.79 23.91
C PHE A 12 10.17 -9.76 24.71
N ALA A 13 11.45 -9.46 24.90
CA ALA A 13 12.38 -10.32 25.65
C ALA A 13 11.97 -10.50 27.12
N ASN A 14 11.37 -9.48 27.73
CA ASN A 14 10.98 -9.50 29.14
C ASN A 14 9.50 -9.86 29.37
N ALA A 15 8.73 -10.13 28.30
CA ALA A 15 7.30 -10.35 28.39
C ALA A 15 6.93 -11.59 29.24
N GLU A 16 7.71 -12.66 29.12
CA GLU A 16 7.46 -13.92 29.85
C GLU A 16 7.79 -13.80 31.34
N GLU A 17 8.83 -13.04 31.69
CA GLU A 17 9.23 -12.78 33.07
C GLU A 17 8.25 -11.84 33.80
N LEU A 18 7.69 -10.86 33.08
CA LEU A 18 6.68 -9.95 33.58
C LEU A 18 5.31 -10.64 33.73
N ALA A 19 4.97 -11.56 32.84
CA ALA A 19 3.77 -12.41 32.95
C ALA A 19 3.84 -13.34 34.18
N LYS A 20 5.03 -13.87 34.51
CA LYS A 20 5.24 -14.76 35.65
C LYS A 20 5.23 -14.04 37.01
N SER A 21 5.50 -12.73 37.03
CA SER A 21 5.59 -11.93 38.26
C SER A 21 4.34 -11.09 38.59
N ASN A 22 3.19 -11.31 37.93
CA ASN A 22 1.98 -10.48 38.07
C ASN A 22 2.26 -8.97 37.83
N SER A 23 3.33 -8.66 37.11
CA SER A 23 3.73 -7.28 36.80
C SER A 23 2.98 -6.78 35.57
N THR A 24 2.59 -5.51 35.58
CA THR A 24 1.93 -4.87 34.43
C THR A 24 2.84 -4.92 33.20
N ILE A 25 2.32 -5.46 32.09
CA ILE A 25 3.01 -5.51 30.80
C ILE A 25 3.53 -4.11 30.45
N PRO A 26 4.80 -3.95 30.04
CA PRO A 26 5.37 -2.64 29.76
C PRO A 26 4.63 -2.02 28.58
N PRO A 27 4.36 -0.70 28.63
CA PRO A 27 3.60 -0.04 27.57
C PRO A 27 4.35 -0.14 26.24
N MET A 28 3.63 -0.56 25.19
CA MET A 28 4.19 -0.66 23.84
C MET A 28 4.74 0.71 23.41
N PRO A 29 5.93 0.77 22.79
CA PRO A 29 6.49 2.04 22.36
C PRO A 29 5.57 2.72 21.37
N LEU A 30 5.37 4.04 21.56
CA LEU A 30 4.52 4.83 20.68
C LEU A 30 5.07 4.79 19.26
N ARG A 31 4.20 4.52 18.29
CA ARG A 31 4.56 4.56 16.86
C ARG A 31 5.18 5.93 16.54
N PRO A 32 6.29 5.97 15.78
CA PRO A 32 6.84 7.24 15.31
C PRO A 32 5.81 8.01 14.49
N SER A 33 5.81 9.34 14.62
CA SER A 33 4.99 10.20 13.78
C SER A 33 5.51 10.17 12.34
N MET A 34 4.58 10.26 11.38
CA MET A 34 4.94 10.36 9.96
C MET A 34 5.68 11.69 9.75
N PRO A 35 6.88 11.67 9.15
CA PRO A 35 7.64 12.89 8.94
C PRO A 35 6.97 13.76 7.87
N GLY A 36 7.13 15.08 7.96
CA GLY A 36 6.43 16.04 7.09
C GLY A 36 6.77 15.93 5.60
N PHE A 37 7.84 15.23 5.24
CA PHE A 37 8.18 14.96 3.84
C PHE A 37 7.40 13.78 3.24
N CYS A 38 6.73 12.96 4.05
CA CYS A 38 5.91 11.85 3.58
C CYS A 38 4.47 12.34 3.38
N SER A 39 4.04 12.47 2.14
CA SER A 39 2.65 12.77 1.78
C SER A 39 1.91 11.50 1.36
N LYS A 40 0.57 11.56 1.28
CA LYS A 40 -0.25 10.46 0.74
C LYS A 40 0.28 9.85 -0.57
N PRO A 41 0.63 10.64 -1.61
CA PRO A 41 1.17 10.08 -2.86
C PRO A 41 2.53 9.39 -2.69
N ASP A 42 3.30 9.73 -1.65
CA ASP A 42 4.57 9.06 -1.32
C ASP A 42 4.36 7.74 -0.60
N THR A 43 3.21 7.56 0.05
CA THR A 43 2.89 6.33 0.79
C THR A 43 2.14 5.28 -0.03
N THR A 44 1.57 5.66 -1.17
CA THR A 44 0.82 4.73 -2.04
C THR A 44 1.73 4.12 -3.10
N LEU A 45 1.84 2.80 -3.10
CA LEU A 45 2.59 2.02 -4.07
C LEU A 45 1.62 1.24 -4.96
N TYR A 46 1.65 1.50 -6.27
CA TYR A 46 0.93 0.70 -7.26
C TYR A 46 1.89 -0.32 -7.86
N ILE A 47 1.53 -1.60 -7.76
CA ILE A 47 2.35 -2.71 -8.25
C ILE A 47 1.70 -3.24 -9.52
N PHE A 48 2.40 -3.08 -10.65
CA PHE A 48 1.98 -3.59 -11.95
C PHE A 48 2.89 -4.75 -12.38
N ALA A 49 2.48 -5.48 -13.42
CA ALA A 49 3.33 -6.51 -14.00
C ALA A 49 4.55 -5.85 -14.66
N GLY A 50 5.73 -5.97 -14.03
CA GLY A 50 7.01 -5.50 -14.57
C GLY A 50 7.51 -4.17 -14.02
N CYS A 51 6.66 -3.36 -13.39
CA CYS A 51 7.09 -2.11 -12.76
C CYS A 51 6.22 -1.72 -11.56
N THR A 52 6.75 -0.84 -10.71
CA THR A 52 5.99 -0.20 -9.64
C THR A 52 5.88 1.29 -9.90
N VAL A 53 4.74 1.86 -9.51
CA VAL A 53 4.50 3.30 -9.65
C VAL A 53 4.21 3.89 -8.27
N GLN A 54 4.98 4.90 -7.89
CA GLN A 54 4.83 5.61 -6.62
C GLN A 54 5.10 7.09 -6.86
N ASN A 55 4.24 7.96 -6.32
CA ASN A 55 4.32 9.41 -6.50
C ASN A 55 4.57 9.82 -7.98
N TYR A 56 3.79 9.23 -8.91
CA TYR A 56 3.92 9.43 -10.36
C TYR A 56 5.29 9.13 -10.96
N LYS A 57 6.11 8.31 -10.30
CA LYS A 57 7.40 7.81 -10.78
C LYS A 57 7.31 6.31 -11.03
N VAL A 58 7.86 5.87 -12.15
CA VAL A 58 7.96 4.46 -12.54
C VAL A 58 9.29 3.91 -12.04
N TYR A 59 9.24 2.74 -11.42
CA TYR A 59 10.40 2.00 -10.95
C TYR A 59 10.39 0.57 -11.50
N ILE A 60 11.54 0.09 -11.96
CA ILE A 60 11.72 -1.27 -12.51
C ILE A 60 12.82 -1.95 -11.72
N GLY A 61 12.52 -3.12 -11.14
CA GLY A 61 13.46 -3.80 -10.24
C GLY A 61 13.92 -2.92 -9.07
N GLY A 62 13.07 -1.99 -8.62
CA GLY A 62 13.38 -1.03 -7.55
C GLY A 62 14.24 0.17 -7.96
N LYS A 63 14.57 0.34 -9.25
CA LYS A 63 15.32 1.50 -9.76
C LYS A 63 14.39 2.48 -10.45
N PHE A 64 14.60 3.78 -10.24
CA PHE A 64 13.88 4.83 -10.95
C PHE A 64 14.12 4.70 -12.46
N ALA A 65 13.04 4.65 -13.22
CA ALA A 65 13.08 4.57 -14.68
C ALA A 65 12.73 5.92 -15.32
N ARG A 66 11.56 6.46 -15.00
CA ARG A 66 11.06 7.74 -15.52
C ARG A 66 9.93 8.31 -14.67
N ASP A 67 9.63 9.59 -14.89
CA ASP A 67 8.37 10.19 -14.46
C ASP A 67 7.22 9.80 -15.41
N LEU A 68 6.00 9.71 -14.87
CA LEU A 68 4.80 9.59 -15.69
C LEU A 68 4.54 10.89 -16.45
N THR A 69 4.07 10.76 -17.69
CA THR A 69 3.57 11.86 -18.50
C THR A 69 2.26 12.42 -17.96
N ALA A 70 1.85 13.62 -18.37
CA ALA A 70 0.61 14.24 -17.91
C ALA A 70 -0.64 13.36 -18.17
N VAL A 71 -0.65 12.61 -19.29
CA VAL A 71 -1.73 11.70 -19.64
C VAL A 71 -1.75 10.50 -18.68
N GLU A 72 -0.59 9.89 -18.43
CA GLU A 72 -0.46 8.75 -17.53
C GLU A 72 -0.77 9.12 -16.07
N LYS A 73 -0.40 10.32 -15.62
CA LYS A 73 -0.78 10.82 -14.29
C LYS A 73 -2.30 10.85 -14.12
N LYS A 74 -3.02 11.36 -15.14
CA LYS A 74 -4.48 11.37 -15.14
C LYS A 74 -5.08 9.96 -15.12
N GLN A 75 -4.52 9.04 -15.90
CA GLN A 75 -4.93 7.64 -15.90
C GLN A 75 -4.73 6.98 -14.53
N LEU A 76 -3.60 7.26 -13.86
CA LEU A 76 -3.32 6.77 -12.51
C LEU A 76 -4.29 7.36 -11.48
N ASP A 77 -4.62 8.65 -11.60
CA ASP A 77 -5.59 9.31 -10.72
C ASP A 77 -6.98 8.70 -10.87
N ASP A 78 -7.42 8.46 -12.10
CA ASP A 78 -8.72 7.85 -12.37
C ASP A 78 -8.75 6.40 -11.88
N PHE A 79 -7.67 5.64 -12.06
CA PHE A 79 -7.53 4.31 -11.47
C PHE A 79 -7.60 4.33 -9.95
N SER A 80 -6.88 5.25 -9.29
CA SER A 80 -6.82 5.36 -7.83
C SER A 80 -8.20 5.53 -7.19
N LYS A 81 -9.09 6.28 -7.85
CA LYS A 81 -10.47 6.50 -7.42
C LYS A 81 -11.29 5.20 -7.50
N THR A 82 -11.04 4.36 -8.50
CA THR A 82 -11.77 3.11 -8.68
C THR A 82 -11.34 2.02 -7.70
N VAL A 83 -10.03 1.93 -7.40
CA VAL A 83 -9.48 0.91 -6.49
C VAL A 83 -9.75 1.23 -5.02
N SER A 84 -9.90 2.52 -4.67
CA SER A 84 -10.24 2.94 -3.30
C SER A 84 -11.69 2.61 -2.90
N GLN A 85 -12.53 2.18 -3.85
CA GLN A 85 -13.84 1.63 -3.56
C GLN A 85 -13.69 0.13 -3.22
N PRO A 86 -14.13 -0.34 -2.05
CA PRO A 86 -14.01 -1.75 -1.69
C PRO A 86 -14.76 -2.61 -2.71
N GLN A 87 -14.02 -3.25 -3.61
CA GLN A 87 -14.53 -4.34 -4.43
C GLN A 87 -14.73 -5.51 -3.46
N ASN A 88 -15.99 -5.70 -3.04
CA ASN A 88 -16.44 -6.91 -2.37
C ASN A 88 -16.34 -8.06 -3.40
N SER A 89 -15.13 -8.54 -3.63
CA SER A 89 -14.84 -9.70 -4.48
C SER A 89 -15.03 -10.97 -3.66
N GLY A 90 -16.24 -11.14 -3.14
CA GLY A 90 -16.73 -12.42 -2.66
C GLY A 90 -16.99 -13.32 -3.86
N ASN A 91 -16.32 -14.47 -3.85
CA ASN A 91 -16.56 -15.68 -4.63
C ASN A 91 -17.85 -15.67 -5.48
N SER A 92 -17.72 -15.63 -6.82
CA SER A 92 -18.85 -15.77 -7.73
C SER A 92 -19.31 -17.23 -7.74
N THR A 93 -20.39 -17.53 -7.02
CA THR A 93 -21.24 -18.69 -7.34
C THR A 93 -22.69 -18.24 -7.22
N ASN A 94 -23.30 -18.00 -8.38
CA ASN A 94 -24.74 -17.90 -8.68
C ASN A 94 -25.63 -17.00 -7.81
N ILE A 95 -26.27 -15.97 -8.42
CA ILE A 95 -27.69 -15.52 -8.26
C ILE A 95 -27.89 -14.21 -9.06
N PRO A 96 -29.08 -13.95 -9.66
CA PRO A 96 -29.23 -13.09 -10.82
C PRO A 96 -29.63 -11.64 -10.52
N ASN A 97 -29.26 -10.77 -11.45
CA ASN A 97 -29.88 -9.49 -11.78
C ASN A 97 -29.93 -8.40 -10.69
N ALA A 98 -28.81 -7.70 -10.52
CA ALA A 98 -28.83 -6.26 -10.32
C ALA A 98 -27.81 -5.67 -11.30
N SER A 99 -28.24 -4.69 -12.09
CA SER A 99 -27.44 -3.96 -13.08
C SER A 99 -26.30 -3.19 -12.41
N LYS A 100 -25.25 -3.91 -12.01
CA LYS A 100 -23.95 -3.37 -11.66
C LYS A 100 -23.29 -2.97 -13.00
N PRO A 101 -22.82 -1.73 -13.19
CA PRO A 101 -22.11 -1.39 -14.40
C PRO A 101 -20.93 -2.35 -14.53
N ALA A 102 -20.93 -3.15 -15.59
CA ALA A 102 -19.83 -4.04 -15.91
C ALA A 102 -18.55 -3.19 -15.95
N PHE A 103 -17.60 -3.50 -15.06
CA PHE A 103 -16.30 -2.86 -15.05
C PHE A 103 -15.58 -3.27 -16.34
N ASP A 104 -15.56 -2.35 -17.29
CA ASP A 104 -14.86 -2.51 -18.56
C ASP A 104 -13.35 -2.46 -18.32
N THR A 105 -12.77 -3.62 -18.05
CA THR A 105 -11.33 -3.83 -17.89
C THR A 105 -10.52 -3.40 -19.10
N SER A 106 -11.15 -3.20 -20.27
CA SER A 106 -10.47 -2.79 -21.50
C SER A 106 -10.16 -1.29 -21.57
N LYS A 107 -10.78 -0.46 -20.71
CA LYS A 107 -10.52 1.00 -20.64
C LYS A 107 -9.48 1.43 -19.61
N LEU A 108 -8.99 0.50 -18.79
CA LEU A 108 -7.99 0.74 -17.73
C LEU A 108 -6.76 -0.14 -17.95
N ASN A 109 -6.37 -0.36 -19.22
CA ASN A 109 -5.08 -0.93 -19.52
C ASN A 109 -4.00 0.13 -19.26
N LEU A 110 -3.56 0.18 -17.99
CA LEU A 110 -2.52 1.09 -17.52
C LEU A 110 -1.17 0.52 -17.95
N ASP A 111 -0.78 0.87 -19.17
CA ASP A 111 0.43 0.37 -19.76
C ASP A 111 1.63 1.29 -19.46
N PHE A 112 2.02 1.32 -18.18
CA PHE A 112 3.14 2.16 -17.72
C PHE A 112 4.51 1.48 -17.90
N CYS A 113 4.52 0.18 -18.19
CA CYS A 113 5.71 -0.67 -18.08
C CYS A 113 6.23 -1.21 -19.43
N THR A 114 5.67 -0.83 -20.59
CA THR A 114 5.99 -1.44 -21.91
C THR A 114 7.22 -0.89 -22.64
N GLU A 115 7.81 0.21 -22.20
CA GLU A 115 8.92 0.86 -22.94
C GLU A 115 10.33 0.49 -22.42
N PHE A 116 10.57 -0.78 -22.07
CA PHE A 116 11.85 -1.23 -21.51
C PHE A 116 12.34 -2.57 -22.08
#